data_AF-A0A7Y2FEV6-F1
#
_entry.id   AF-A0A7Y2FEV6-F1
#
_cell.length_a   1.000
_cell.length_b   1.000
_cell.length_c   1.000
_cell.angle_alpha   90.00
_cell.angle_beta   90.00
_cell.angle_gamma   90.00
#
_symmetry.space_group_name_H-M   'P 1'
#
loop_
_entity.id
_entity.type
_entity.pdbx_description
1 polymer ?
#
loop_
_entity_poly.entity_id
_entity_poly.type
_entity_poly.pdbx_seq_one_letter_code
_entity_poly.pdbx_strand_id
1 'polypeptide(L)' 'FQVPVLFMIGCVAHMVVGQANLWTVALAWLFVASRGWHAIEHLGSNSLKRRPFIFLFGVVVVLLMYLQLCWFVAQ' A
#
# COMPACT_ATOMS: atom_id res chain seq x y z
N PHE A 1 -4.22 -11.45 4.48
CA PHE A 1 -5.45 -10.65 4.63
C PHE A 1 -5.25 -9.30 5.31
N GLN A 2 -4.21 -9.09 6.13
CA GLN A 2 -4.06 -7.85 6.91
C GLN A 2 -3.70 -6.61 6.06
N VAL A 3 -2.75 -6.74 5.12
CA VAL A 3 -2.21 -5.58 4.39
C VAL A 3 -3.28 -4.79 3.59
N PRO A 4 -4.19 -5.43 2.83
CA PRO A 4 -5.27 -4.69 2.17
C PRO A 4 -6.22 -3.97 3.13
N VAL A 5 -6.46 -4.53 4.32
CA VAL A 5 -7.31 -3.90 5.34
C VAL A 5 -6.64 -2.62 5.86
N LEU A 6 -5.35 -2.68 6.17
CA LEU A 6 -4.57 -1.51 6.59
C LEU A 6 -4.56 -0.43 5.51
N PHE A 7 -4.40 -0.82 4.24
CA PHE A 7 -4.50 0.11 3.12
C PHE A 7 -5.85 0.85 3.10
N MET A 8 -6.97 0.12 3.18
CA MET A 8 -8.30 0.74 3.16
C MET A 8 -8.50 1.70 4.35
N ILE A 9 -8.09 1.30 5.55
CA ILE A 9 -8.15 2.16 6.75
C ILE A 9 -7.31 3.41 6.55
N GLY A 10 -6.08 3.28 6.04
CA GLY A 10 -5.20 4.41 5.75
C GLY A 10 -5.80 5.38 4.72
N CYS A 11 -6.50 4.88 3.69
CA CYS A 11 -7.13 5.72 2.68
C CYS A 11 -8.26 6.56 3.29
N VAL A 12 -9.12 5.90 4.07
CA VAL A 12 -10.21 6.59 4.78
C VAL A 12 -9.65 7.62 5.76
N ALA A 13 -8.60 7.28 6.51
CA ALA A 13 -7.97 8.20 7.44
C ALA A 13 -7.43 9.47 6.74
N HIS A 14 -6.78 9.34 5.58
CA HIS A 14 -6.34 10.50 4.80
C HIS A 14 -7.50 11.36 4.31
N MET A 15 -8.62 10.75 3.91
CA MET A 15 -9.83 11.49 3.51
C MET A 15 -10.43 12.24 4.70
N VAL A 16 -10.50 11.61 5.87
CA VAL A 16 -11.04 12.22 7.10
C VAL A 16 -10.18 13.39 7.58
N VAL A 17 -8.85 13.29 7.48
CA VAL A 17 -7.91 14.38 7.81
C VAL A 17 -7.91 15.47 6.72
N GLY A 18 -8.61 15.26 5.59
CA GLY A 18 -8.67 16.22 4.48
C GLY A 18 -7.38 16.30 3.66
N GLN A 19 -6.50 15.29 3.77
CA GLN A 19 -5.18 15.25 3.15
C GLN A 19 -5.07 14.19 2.03
N ALA A 20 -6.10 14.09 1.20
CA ALA A 20 -6.09 13.26 0.00
C ALA A 20 -5.42 13.97 -1.19
N ASN A 21 -4.15 14.35 -1.04
CA ASN A 21 -3.39 15.05 -2.07
C ASN A 21 -2.80 14.09 -3.12
N LEU A 22 -2.15 14.66 -4.15
CA LEU A 22 -1.58 13.89 -5.26
C LEU A 22 -0.59 12.81 -4.80
N TRP A 23 0.21 13.09 -3.77
CA TRP A 23 1.18 12.13 -3.22
C TRP A 23 0.49 10.93 -2.56
N THR A 24 -0.55 11.18 -1.77
CA THR A 24 -1.36 10.12 -1.16
C THR A 24 -2.04 9.26 -2.23
N VAL A 25 -2.58 9.87 -3.29
CA VAL A 25 -3.18 9.14 -4.42
C VAL A 25 -2.14 8.32 -5.17
N ALA A 26 -0.93 8.85 -5.38
CA ALA A 26 0.16 8.13 -6.03
C ALA A 26 0.59 6.89 -5.22
N LEU A 27 0.74 7.01 -3.90
CA LEU A 27 1.01 5.86 -3.02
C LEU A 27 -0.13 4.83 -3.06
N ALA A 28 -1.38 5.28 -3.11
CA ALA A 28 -2.53 4.38 -3.18
C ALA A 28 -2.54 3.56 -4.48
N TRP A 29 -2.31 4.21 -5.63
CA TRP A 29 -2.19 3.49 -6.91
C TRP A 29 -0.97 2.57 -6.96
N LEU A 30 0.15 2.97 -6.36
CA LEU A 30 1.33 2.12 -6.24
C LEU A 30 1.02 0.84 -5.46
N PHE A 31 0.23 0.96 -4.38
CA PHE A 31 -0.23 -0.22 -3.64
C PHE A 31 -1.12 -1.11 -4.50
N VAL A 32 -2.11 -0.55 -5.21
CA VAL A 32 -2.99 -1.32 -6.11
C VAL A 32 -2.19 -2.07 -7.16
N ALA A 33 -1.22 -1.40 -7.80
CA ALA A 33 -0.33 -2.02 -8.78
C ALA A 33 0.50 -3.16 -8.18
N SER A 34 1.01 -3.01 -6.95
CA SER A 34 1.74 -4.07 -6.25
C SER A 34 0.90 -5.33 -6.04
N ARG A 35 -0.41 -5.17 -5.80
CA ARG A 35 -1.35 -6.29 -5.61
C ARG A 35 -1.63 -7.01 -6.92
N GLY A 36 -1.75 -6.26 -8.02
CA GLY A 36 -1.83 -6.83 -9.36
C GLY A 36 -0.60 -7.68 -9.67
N TRP A 37 0.59 -7.14 -9.45
CA TRP A 37 1.84 -7.89 -9.62
C TRP A 37 1.87 -9.15 -8.74
N HIS A 38 1.58 -9.00 -7.44
CA HIS A 38 1.55 -10.14 -6.52
C HIS A 38 0.57 -11.25 -6.99
N ALA A 39 -0.60 -10.88 -7.53
CA ALA A 39 -1.56 -11.84 -8.07
C ALA A 39 -1.01 -12.57 -9.31
N ILE A 40 -0.39 -11.85 -10.24
CA ILE A 40 0.23 -12.43 -11.44
C ILE A 40 1.30 -13.45 -11.06
N GLU A 41 2.14 -13.13 -10.08
CA GLU A 41 3.19 -14.05 -9.64
C GLU A 41 2.63 -15.24 -8.87
N HIS A 42 1.63 -15.02 -8.02
CA HIS A 42 1.03 -16.11 -7.26
C HIS A 42 0.26 -17.10 -8.14
N LEU A 43 -0.37 -16.61 -9.22
CA LEU A 43 -1.16 -17.42 -10.15
C LEU A 43 -0.34 -17.98 -11.32
N GLY A 44 0.73 -17.29 -11.74
CA GLY A 44 1.53 -17.66 -12.91
C GLY A 44 2.82 -18.40 -12.56
N SER A 45 3.77 -17.69 -11.97
CA SER A 45 5.13 -18.19 -11.74
C SER A 45 5.27 -18.65 -10.29
N ASN A 46 5.29 -19.97 -10.06
CA ASN A 46 5.54 -20.57 -8.74
C ASN A 46 7.02 -20.40 -8.27
N SER A 47 7.60 -19.22 -8.47
CA SER A 47 8.93 -18.85 -8.03
C SER A 47 8.89 -18.46 -6.55
N LEU A 48 9.19 -19.42 -5.68
CA LEU A 48 9.27 -19.26 -4.22
C LEU A 48 10.13 -18.06 -3.77
N LYS A 49 11.15 -17.68 -4.55
CA LYS A 49 12.05 -16.55 -4.23
C LYS A 49 11.44 -15.18 -4.49
N ARG A 50 10.60 -15.00 -5.52
CA ARG A 50 10.08 -13.67 -5.93
C ARG A 50 8.85 -13.25 -5.14
N ARG A 51 8.04 -14.23 -4.72
CA ARG A 51 6.82 -14.04 -3.92
C ARG A 51 7.01 -13.18 -2.64
N PRO A 52 8.01 -13.43 -1.76
CA PRO A 52 8.17 -12.63 -0.55
C PRO A 52 8.60 -11.19 -0.83
N PHE A 53 9.44 -10.94 -1.84
CA PHE A 53 9.87 -9.57 -2.19
C PHE A 53 8.71 -8.70 -2.66
N ILE A 54 7.80 -9.25 -3.46
CA ILE A 54 6.64 -8.51 -3.97
C ILE A 54 5.62 -8.27 -2.87
N PHE A 55 5.47 -9.23 -1.94
CA PHE A 55 4.68 -9.01 -0.74
C PHE A 55 5.26 -7.88 0.12
N LEU A 56 6.58 -7.90 0.36
CA LEU A 56 7.28 -6.87 1.14
C LEU A 56 7.15 -5.49 0.50
N PHE A 57 7.22 -5.38 -0.82
CA PHE A 57 7.01 -4.13 -1.53
C PHE A 57 5.65 -3.50 -1.18
N GLY A 58 4.56 -4.29 -1.24
CA GLY A 58 3.23 -3.80 -0.85
C GLY A 58 3.16 -3.37 0.62
N VAL A 59 3.87 -4.06 1.52
CA VAL A 59 3.97 -3.66 2.95
C VAL A 59 4.68 -2.32 3.10
N VAL A 60 5.81 -2.13 2.41
CA VAL A 60 6.58 -0.87 2.44
C VAL A 60 5.72 0.30 1.95
N VAL A 61 4.94 0.12 0.88
CA VAL A 61 4.04 1.18 0.38
C VAL A 61 3.00 1.56 1.43
N VAL A 62 2.39 0.59 2.11
CA VAL A 62 1.44 0.88 3.21
C VAL A 62 2.15 1.58 4.38
N LEU A 63 3.36 1.16 4.75
CA LEU A 63 4.12 1.84 5.80
C LEU A 63 4.41 3.29 5.46
N LEU A 64 4.84 3.58 4.22
CA LEU A 64 5.07 4.96 3.76
C LEU A 64 3.80 5.79 3.82
N MET A 65 2.66 5.21 3.44
CA MET A 65 1.36 5.87 3.52
C MET A 65 0.98 6.20 4.96
N TYR A 66 1.23 5.30 5.92
CA TYR A 66 1.00 5.59 7.35
C TYR A 66 1.99 6.61 7.93
N LEU A 67 3.24 6.60 7.51
CA LEU A 67 4.22 7.62 7.90
C LEU A 67 3.77 9.02 7.42
N GLN A 68 3.28 9.10 6.19
CA GLN A 68 2.71 10.32 5.65
C GLN A 68 1.48 10.79 6.45
N LEU A 69 0.60 9.86 6.84
CA LEU A 69 -0.56 10.18 7.69
C LEU A 69 -0.13 10.72 9.05
N CYS A 70 0.83 10.05 9.71
CA CYS A 70 1.36 10.50 11.00
C CYS A 70 1.97 11.89 10.90
N TRP A 71 2.69 12.17 9.81
CA TRP A 71 3.22 13.50 9.54
C TRP A 71 2.11 14.56 9.47
N PHE A 72 1.03 14.30 8.72
CA PHE A 72 -0.08 15.24 8.61
C PHE A 72 -0.89 15.44 9.89
N VAL A 73 -0.98 14.41 10.74
CA VAL A 73 -1.68 14.51 12.03
C VAL A 73 -0.83 15.21 13.09
N ALA A 74 0.50 15.13 13.00
CA ALA A 74 1.41 15.76 13.94
C ALA A 74 1.69 17.25 13.65
N GLN A 75 1.30 17.73 12.46
CA GLN A 75 1.40 19.13 12.05
C GLN A 75 0.21 19.94 12.54
#